data_AF-A0A934YUE7-F1
#
_entry.id   AF-A0A934YUE7-F1
#
_cell.length_a   1.000
_cell.length_b   1.000
_cell.length_c   1.000
_cell.angle_alpha   90.00
_cell.angle_beta   90.00
_cell.angle_gamma   90.00
#
_symmetry.space_group_name_H-M   'P 1'
#
loop_
_entity.id
_entity.type
_entity.pdbx_description
1 polymer ?
#
loop_
_entity_poly.entity_id
_entity_poly.type
_entity_poly.pdbx_seq_one_letter_code
_entity_poly.pdbx_strand_id
1 'polypeptide(L)'
;MSIFRWSFITAVLAFPVLSTAQIVVVPAARTIKTSKAEVVALAIAPKGDRILVGLNDGAELYDIESGKMVGTYPFNEDDGTAVYHVGFNDNGEKVVLIGHSGKRAVWNVKTGKREMVLRDNLWIPTYQDATRMGLIGKNSNFDRFYQQSESTFGDYTVRTGKSGVIEFVDAENKVVQTIEFPENKDQHHRAPLLFWEEWFITGTDDGQVLFYTLPK
;
A
#
# COMPACT_ATOMS: atom_id res chain seq x y z
N MET A 1 -73.73 16.77 -29.97
CA MET A 1 -72.78 15.64 -30.03
C MET A 1 -71.42 16.18 -29.64
N SER A 2 -70.99 15.94 -28.39
CA SER A 2 -69.74 16.48 -27.82
C SER A 2 -68.70 15.36 -27.76
N ILE A 3 -67.52 15.57 -28.36
CA ILE A 3 -66.42 14.61 -28.37
C ILE A 3 -65.40 15.06 -27.31
N PHE A 4 -65.27 14.28 -26.24
CA PHE A 4 -64.19 14.45 -25.26
C PHE A 4 -62.89 13.87 -25.81
N ARG A 5 -61.84 14.70 -25.93
CA ARG A 5 -60.46 14.25 -26.17
C ARG A 5 -59.77 14.06 -24.82
N TRP A 6 -59.36 12.85 -24.52
CA TRP A 6 -58.44 12.56 -23.42
C TRP A 6 -57.01 12.74 -23.91
N SER A 7 -56.27 13.67 -23.30
CA SER A 7 -54.81 13.74 -23.49
C SER A 7 -54.16 12.87 -22.43
N PHE A 8 -53.54 11.77 -22.85
CA PHE A 8 -52.67 10.98 -21.97
C PHE A 8 -51.33 11.68 -21.87
N ILE A 9 -51.02 12.23 -20.69
CA ILE A 9 -49.66 12.66 -20.35
C ILE A 9 -48.92 11.41 -19.91
N THR A 10 -48.03 10.89 -20.75
CA THR A 10 -47.09 9.84 -20.36
C THR A 10 -46.01 10.48 -19.49
N ALA A 11 -46.13 10.32 -18.17
CA ALA A 11 -45.03 10.62 -17.26
C ALA A 11 -43.95 9.54 -17.45
N VAL A 12 -42.83 9.90 -18.09
CA VAL A 12 -41.63 9.07 -18.10
C VAL A 12 -40.99 9.20 -16.72
N LEU A 13 -41.25 8.21 -15.86
CA LEU A 13 -40.50 8.05 -14.61
C LEU A 13 -39.06 7.64 -14.99
N ALA A 14 -38.14 8.60 -14.98
CA ALA A 14 -36.72 8.30 -15.00
C ALA A 14 -36.37 7.67 -13.65
N PHE A 15 -36.25 6.34 -13.63
CA PHE A 15 -35.63 5.66 -12.50
C PHE A 15 -34.14 6.03 -12.51
N PRO A 16 -33.58 6.61 -11.44
CA PRO A 16 -32.14 6.76 -11.36
C PRO A 16 -31.55 5.35 -11.44
N VAL A 17 -30.72 5.11 -12.44
CA VAL A 17 -29.90 3.90 -12.48
C VAL A 17 -29.00 4.01 -11.26
N LEU A 18 -29.32 3.25 -10.22
CA LEU A 18 -28.38 3.00 -9.12
C LEU A 18 -27.18 2.33 -9.77
N SER A 19 -26.17 3.11 -10.12
CA SER A 19 -24.85 2.59 -10.48
C SER A 19 -24.35 1.86 -9.24
N THR A 20 -24.52 0.54 -9.26
CA THR A 20 -23.86 -0.39 -8.35
C THR A 20 -22.38 -0.35 -8.68
N ALA A 21 -21.52 -0.33 -7.65
CA ALA A 21 -20.08 -0.44 -7.82
C ALA A 21 -19.76 -1.63 -8.74
N GLN A 22 -18.92 -1.40 -9.75
CA GLN A 22 -18.48 -2.47 -10.63
C GLN A 22 -17.39 -3.28 -9.91
N ILE A 23 -17.60 -4.59 -9.77
CA ILE A 23 -16.56 -5.51 -9.30
C ILE A 23 -15.70 -5.91 -10.50
N VAL A 24 -14.40 -5.64 -10.42
CA VAL A 24 -13.42 -6.01 -11.44
C VAL A 24 -12.40 -6.95 -10.81
N VAL A 25 -12.41 -8.20 -11.27
CA VAL A 25 -11.34 -9.17 -10.95
C VAL A 25 -10.28 -9.02 -12.03
N VAL A 26 -9.13 -8.46 -11.67
CA VAL A 26 -7.99 -8.29 -12.59
C VAL A 26 -6.78 -9.05 -12.06
N PRO A 27 -6.06 -9.81 -12.92
CA PRO A 27 -4.76 -10.31 -12.53
C PRO A 27 -3.77 -9.15 -12.37
N ALA A 28 -2.74 -9.35 -11.54
CA ALA A 28 -1.65 -8.39 -11.44
C ALA A 28 -1.00 -8.20 -12.82
N ALA A 29 -0.80 -6.95 -13.24
CA ALA A 29 -0.12 -6.65 -14.50
C ALA A 29 1.37 -7.02 -14.41
N ARG A 30 1.92 -7.04 -13.19
CA ARG A 30 3.29 -7.45 -12.92
C ARG A 30 3.43 -8.05 -11.51
N THR A 31 4.39 -8.97 -11.38
CA THR A 31 4.75 -9.61 -10.11
C THR A 31 6.27 -9.62 -9.91
N ILE A 32 6.72 -9.27 -8.70
CA ILE A 32 8.07 -9.55 -8.21
C ILE A 32 7.97 -10.67 -7.18
N LYS A 33 8.81 -11.71 -7.31
CA LYS A 33 8.88 -12.81 -6.35
C LYS A 33 10.04 -12.59 -5.40
N THR A 34 9.72 -12.55 -4.11
CA THR A 34 10.68 -12.45 -3.00
C THR A 34 11.22 -13.82 -2.64
N SER A 35 12.04 -13.91 -1.58
CA SER A 35 12.49 -15.17 -0.98
C SER A 35 11.39 -16.09 -0.40
N LYS A 36 10.11 -15.88 -0.76
CA LYS A 36 8.93 -16.65 -0.29
C LYS A 36 8.66 -16.50 1.21
N ALA A 37 8.84 -15.29 1.72
CA ALA A 37 8.36 -14.88 3.03
C ALA A 37 7.21 -13.88 2.85
N GLU A 38 6.33 -13.78 3.85
CA GLU A 38 5.24 -12.80 3.85
C GLU A 38 5.77 -11.39 3.58
N VAL A 39 5.14 -10.69 2.62
CA VAL A 39 5.45 -9.29 2.33
C VAL A 39 4.65 -8.41 3.28
N VAL A 40 5.32 -7.85 4.27
CA VAL A 40 4.72 -7.10 5.38
C VAL A 40 4.80 -5.59 5.19
N ALA A 41 5.79 -5.10 4.44
CA ALA A 41 5.98 -3.66 4.19
C ALA A 41 6.57 -3.38 2.81
N LEU A 42 6.26 -2.22 2.24
CA LEU A 42 6.78 -1.77 0.94
C LEU A 42 7.18 -0.30 1.00
N ALA A 43 8.24 0.08 0.28
CA ALA A 43 8.60 1.47 0.04
C ALA A 43 9.26 1.65 -1.34
N ILE A 44 8.86 2.68 -2.09
CA ILE A 44 9.56 3.09 -3.32
C ILE A 44 10.73 4.00 -2.95
N ALA A 45 11.89 3.78 -3.59
CA ALA A 45 13.02 4.68 -3.47
C ALA A 45 12.67 6.06 -4.05
N PRO A 46 13.23 7.17 -3.54
CA PRO A 46 12.89 8.52 -4.00
C PRO A 46 13.02 8.75 -5.51
N LYS A 47 13.87 7.98 -6.19
CA LYS A 47 14.07 8.04 -7.65
C LYS A 47 13.05 7.22 -8.45
N GLY A 48 12.20 6.42 -7.81
CA GLY A 48 11.26 5.53 -8.48
C GLY A 48 11.89 4.30 -9.14
N ASP A 49 13.20 4.09 -8.98
CA ASP A 49 13.95 3.02 -9.67
C ASP A 49 13.96 1.69 -8.87
N ARG A 50 13.64 1.73 -7.58
CA ARG A 50 13.74 0.58 -6.68
C ARG A 50 12.58 0.48 -5.71
N ILE A 51 12.28 -0.75 -5.31
CA ILE A 51 11.30 -1.06 -4.26
C ILE A 51 11.98 -1.86 -3.15
N LEU A 52 11.81 -1.39 -1.92
CA LEU A 52 12.22 -2.07 -0.71
C LEU A 52 11.04 -2.87 -0.18
N VAL A 53 11.28 -4.16 0.07
CA VAL A 53 10.26 -5.13 0.45
C VAL A 53 10.62 -5.66 1.83
N GLY A 54 9.83 -5.31 2.83
CA GLY A 54 9.93 -5.83 4.19
C GLY A 54 9.35 -7.24 4.30
N LEU A 55 10.08 -8.11 4.98
CA LEU A 55 9.78 -9.52 5.20
C LEU A 55 9.93 -9.85 6.69
N ASN A 56 9.71 -11.12 7.05
CA ASN A 56 9.83 -11.58 8.44
C ASN A 56 11.24 -11.42 9.03
N ASP A 57 12.30 -11.64 8.25
CA ASP A 57 13.68 -11.65 8.77
C ASP A 57 14.53 -10.47 8.29
N GLY A 58 13.91 -9.45 7.70
CA GLY A 58 14.63 -8.33 7.12
C GLY A 58 13.90 -7.67 5.98
N ALA A 59 14.66 -7.17 5.01
CA ALA A 59 14.12 -6.65 3.78
C ALA A 59 14.99 -6.97 2.57
N GLU A 60 14.35 -6.99 1.41
CA GLU A 60 14.97 -7.18 0.11
C GLU A 60 14.74 -5.94 -0.75
N LEU A 61 15.76 -5.54 -1.49
CA LEU A 61 15.72 -4.41 -2.41
C LEU A 61 15.68 -4.92 -3.83
N TYR A 62 14.72 -4.45 -4.60
CA TYR A 62 14.53 -4.83 -5.99
C TYR A 62 14.66 -3.62 -6.90
N ASP A 63 15.30 -3.85 -8.04
CA ASP A 63 15.18 -2.97 -9.20
C ASP A 63 13.76 -3.07 -9.75
N ILE A 64 13.05 -1.95 -9.80
CA ILE A 64 11.65 -1.95 -10.21
C ILE A 64 11.54 -2.40 -11.65
N GLU A 65 12.33 -1.91 -12.61
CA GLU A 65 12.15 -2.24 -14.03
C GLU A 65 12.40 -3.72 -14.36
N SER A 66 13.51 -4.27 -13.88
CA SER A 66 13.96 -5.63 -14.18
C SER A 66 13.38 -6.68 -13.23
N GLY A 67 12.88 -6.27 -12.06
CA GLY A 67 12.39 -7.17 -11.02
C GLY A 67 13.48 -8.00 -10.35
N LYS A 68 14.76 -7.62 -10.52
CA LYS A 68 15.90 -8.33 -9.94
C LYS A 68 16.20 -7.82 -8.53
N MET A 69 16.52 -8.74 -7.63
CA MET A 69 17.02 -8.39 -6.30
C MET A 69 18.42 -7.77 -6.43
N VAL A 70 18.61 -6.59 -5.83
CA VAL A 70 19.86 -5.81 -5.84
C VAL A 70 20.40 -5.56 -4.44
N GLY A 71 19.70 -5.98 -3.39
CA GLY A 71 20.18 -5.90 -2.01
C GLY A 71 19.35 -6.73 -1.03
N THR A 72 19.96 -7.08 0.10
CA THR A 72 19.32 -7.78 1.20
C THR A 72 19.80 -7.18 2.51
N TYR A 73 18.87 -6.93 3.43
CA TYR A 73 19.11 -6.23 4.69
C TYR A 73 18.51 -7.05 5.85
N PRO A 74 19.32 -7.88 6.52
CA PRO A 74 18.87 -8.66 7.68
C PRO A 74 18.39 -7.78 8.84
N PHE A 75 17.40 -8.25 9.60
CA PHE A 75 16.92 -7.59 10.80
C PHE A 75 16.83 -8.56 11.98
N ASN A 76 17.83 -8.51 12.87
CA ASN A 76 17.95 -9.42 14.02
C ASN A 76 17.77 -8.69 15.35
N GLU A 77 17.08 -7.56 15.36
CA GLU A 77 17.02 -6.72 16.57
C GLU A 77 15.96 -7.17 17.54
N ASP A 78 14.82 -7.68 17.06
CA ASP A 78 13.65 -8.03 17.89
C ASP A 78 13.48 -9.54 18.01
N ASP A 79 14.53 -10.27 18.42
CA ASP A 79 14.46 -11.71 18.70
C ASP A 79 13.85 -12.56 17.55
N GLY A 80 14.01 -12.11 16.30
CA GLY A 80 13.49 -12.77 15.10
C GLY A 80 12.03 -12.43 14.74
N THR A 81 11.47 -11.31 15.22
CA THR A 81 10.16 -10.84 14.76
C THR A 81 10.25 -10.07 13.44
N ALA A 82 9.13 -10.09 12.70
CA ALA A 82 8.93 -9.38 11.43
C ALA A 82 9.36 -7.90 11.43
N VAL A 83 9.81 -7.43 10.27
CA VAL A 83 10.01 -6.00 9.99
C VAL A 83 8.65 -5.38 9.67
N TYR A 84 8.14 -4.53 10.56
CA TYR A 84 6.82 -3.90 10.36
C TYR A 84 6.89 -2.68 9.45
N HIS A 85 8.04 -2.02 9.39
CA HIS A 85 8.23 -0.86 8.51
C HIS A 85 9.59 -0.86 7.83
N VAL A 86 9.55 -0.42 6.58
CA VAL A 86 10.73 -0.19 5.75
C VAL A 86 10.64 1.21 5.15
N GLY A 87 11.78 1.83 4.87
CA GLY A 87 11.79 3.14 4.22
C GLY A 87 13.16 3.57 3.75
N PHE A 88 13.18 4.57 2.90
CA PHE A 88 14.39 5.26 2.46
C PHE A 88 14.53 6.61 3.14
N ASN A 89 15.74 7.12 3.21
CA ASN A 89 15.93 8.56 3.41
C ASN A 89 15.70 9.33 2.10
N ASP A 90 15.59 10.66 2.19
CA ASP A 90 15.21 11.53 1.06
C ASP A 90 16.08 11.39 -0.19
N ASN A 91 17.36 11.04 -0.03
CA ASN A 91 18.28 10.85 -1.16
C ASN A 91 18.39 9.38 -1.62
N GLY A 92 17.73 8.43 -0.95
CA GLY A 92 17.71 7.01 -1.28
C GLY A 92 18.99 6.24 -0.96
N GLU A 93 19.97 6.85 -0.27
CA GLU A 93 21.26 6.21 0.03
C GLU A 93 21.23 5.36 1.29
N LYS A 94 20.20 5.52 2.12
CA LYS A 94 19.96 4.77 3.34
C LYS A 94 18.61 4.09 3.30
N VAL A 95 18.56 2.91 3.88
CA VAL A 95 17.29 2.27 4.23
C VAL A 95 17.20 2.07 5.73
N VAL A 96 15.99 2.17 6.25
CA VAL A 96 15.65 1.84 7.64
C VAL A 96 14.71 0.65 7.66
N LEU A 97 14.97 -0.26 8.59
CA LEU A 97 14.05 -1.34 9.00
C LEU A 97 13.64 -1.10 10.44
N ILE A 98 12.35 -1.25 10.74
CA ILE A 98 11.80 -1.06 12.08
C ILE A 98 10.96 -2.29 12.44
N GLY A 99 11.28 -2.91 13.58
CA GLY A 99 10.55 -4.05 14.13
C GLY A 99 9.40 -3.64 15.04
N HIS A 100 8.63 -4.62 15.51
CA HIS A 100 7.46 -4.41 16.36
C HIS A 100 7.77 -3.62 17.64
N SER A 101 8.93 -3.88 18.26
CA SER A 101 9.29 -3.23 19.53
C SER A 101 9.80 -1.79 19.33
N GLY A 102 9.92 -1.35 18.07
CA GLY A 102 10.47 -0.06 17.68
C GLY A 102 11.99 -0.04 17.54
N LYS A 103 12.68 -1.18 17.71
CA LYS A 103 14.10 -1.31 17.36
C LYS A 103 14.31 -1.10 15.87
N ARG A 104 15.49 -0.58 15.52
CA ARG A 104 15.78 -0.05 14.19
C ARG A 104 17.14 -0.53 13.70
N ALA A 105 17.22 -0.86 12.43
CA ALA A 105 18.48 -1.06 11.73
C ALA A 105 18.54 -0.12 10.53
N VAL A 106 19.69 0.53 10.33
CA VAL A 106 19.94 1.37 9.17
C VAL A 106 21.07 0.77 8.36
N TRP A 107 20.89 0.80 7.04
CA TRP A 107 21.84 0.25 6.09
C TRP A 107 22.19 1.27 5.02
N ASN A 108 23.46 1.26 4.63
CA ASN A 108 23.92 1.96 3.45
C ASN A 108 23.53 1.17 2.21
N VAL A 109 22.75 1.77 1.31
CA VAL A 109 22.25 1.10 0.10
C VAL A 109 23.40 0.71 -0.82
N LYS A 110 24.39 1.60 -1.00
CA LYS A 110 25.51 1.39 -1.92
C LYS A 110 26.47 0.31 -1.43
N THR A 111 26.79 0.31 -0.14
CA THR A 111 27.79 -0.62 0.40
C THR A 111 27.18 -1.90 0.96
N GLY A 112 25.86 -1.95 1.15
CA GLY A 112 25.18 -3.05 1.84
C GLY A 112 25.62 -3.23 3.30
N LYS A 113 26.22 -2.20 3.91
CA LYS A 113 26.75 -2.30 5.27
C LYS A 113 25.77 -1.68 6.25
N ARG A 114 25.60 -2.35 7.38
CA ARG A 114 24.85 -1.83 8.51
C ARG A 114 25.60 -0.66 9.14
N GLU A 115 24.88 0.42 9.38
CA GLU A 115 25.39 1.59 10.08
C GLU A 115 24.93 1.52 11.54
N MET A 116 25.87 1.67 12.47
CA MET A 116 25.57 1.61 13.90
C MET A 116 24.72 2.83 14.27
N VAL A 117 23.60 2.61 14.97
CA VAL A 117 22.69 3.68 15.42
C VAL A 117 23.36 4.45 16.56
N LEU A 118 24.23 5.40 16.21
CA LEU A 118 24.86 6.32 17.14
C LEU A 118 24.06 7.62 17.17
N ARG A 119 22.83 7.55 17.72
CA ARG A 119 21.89 8.65 18.01
C ARG A 119 21.67 9.70 16.89
N ASP A 120 20.40 9.88 16.54
CA ASP A 120 19.89 10.94 15.66
C ASP A 120 20.04 10.71 14.16
N ASN A 121 19.38 9.65 13.67
CA ASN A 121 18.90 9.66 12.29
C ASN A 121 17.77 10.71 12.19
N LEU A 122 18.14 11.98 11.97
CA LEU A 122 17.27 13.16 11.93
C LEU A 122 16.06 13.03 10.99
N TRP A 123 16.12 12.12 10.02
CA TRP A 123 15.06 11.87 9.05
C TRP A 123 14.11 10.73 9.45
N ILE A 124 14.39 9.98 10.53
CA ILE A 124 13.45 8.99 11.08
C ILE A 124 12.64 9.67 12.19
N PRO A 125 11.36 10.03 11.96
CA PRO A 125 10.56 10.72 12.96
C PRO A 125 10.46 9.90 14.25
N THR A 126 10.56 10.57 15.39
CA THR A 126 10.19 9.96 16.67
C THR A 126 8.67 9.80 16.74
N TYR A 127 8.18 9.04 17.72
CA TYR A 127 6.73 8.97 17.99
C TYR A 127 6.11 10.37 18.20
N GLN A 128 6.85 11.28 18.85
CA GLN A 128 6.39 12.64 19.07
C GLN A 128 6.30 13.42 17.75
N ASP A 129 7.25 13.23 16.84
CA ASP A 129 7.24 13.87 15.53
C ASP A 129 6.12 13.33 14.65
N ALA A 130 5.88 12.01 14.68
CA ALA A 130 4.76 11.37 14.00
C ALA A 130 3.41 11.89 14.50
N THR A 131 3.26 12.05 15.82
CA THR A 131 2.06 12.62 16.44
C THR A 131 1.84 14.08 16.01
N ARG A 132 2.91 14.89 15.94
CA ARG A 132 2.85 16.28 15.45
C ARG A 132 2.45 16.37 13.98
N MET A 133 2.78 15.36 13.18
CA MET A 133 2.40 15.24 11.77
C MET A 133 0.94 14.75 11.57
N GLY A 134 0.19 14.49 12.65
CA GLY A 134 -1.22 14.07 12.57
C GLY A 134 -1.44 12.59 12.28
N LEU A 135 -0.39 11.76 12.38
CA LEU A 135 -0.48 10.31 12.16
C LEU A 135 -1.11 9.63 13.38
N ILE A 136 -2.21 8.90 13.18
CA ILE A 136 -3.04 8.33 14.27
C ILE A 136 -2.54 6.94 14.67
N GLY A 137 -1.79 6.86 15.78
CA GLY A 137 -1.26 5.62 16.37
C GLY A 137 -2.26 4.80 17.19
N LYS A 138 -3.47 4.54 16.68
CA LYS A 138 -4.53 3.93 17.50
C LYS A 138 -4.45 2.42 17.76
N ASN A 139 -3.43 1.69 17.30
CA ASN A 139 -3.21 0.27 17.68
C ASN A 139 -1.74 -0.17 17.84
N SER A 140 -0.76 0.71 17.62
CA SER A 140 0.64 0.59 18.07
C SER A 140 1.34 1.94 17.84
N ASN A 141 2.41 2.22 18.59
CA ASN A 141 3.17 3.47 18.51
C ASN A 141 3.84 3.72 17.15
N PHE A 142 3.81 2.74 16.23
CA PHE A 142 4.45 2.85 14.91
C PHE A 142 3.57 2.39 13.74
N ASP A 143 2.35 1.89 14.00
CA ASP A 143 1.61 0.95 13.15
C ASP A 143 1.42 1.31 11.66
N ARG A 144 1.57 2.56 11.20
CA ARG A 144 1.12 2.92 9.83
C ARG A 144 1.92 3.98 9.10
N PHE A 145 3.25 3.98 9.20
CA PHE A 145 4.00 4.90 8.33
C PHE A 145 3.90 4.58 6.83
N TYR A 146 3.41 3.40 6.43
CA TYR A 146 3.29 3.05 5.00
C TYR A 146 2.07 2.21 4.60
N GLN A 147 1.15 1.90 5.52
CA GLN A 147 -0.12 1.29 5.13
C GLN A 147 -1.17 2.40 4.98
N GLN A 148 -1.14 3.09 3.84
CA GLN A 148 -2.23 3.97 3.46
C GLN A 148 -3.49 3.10 3.29
N SER A 149 -4.39 3.11 4.28
CA SER A 149 -5.71 2.51 4.12
C SER A 149 -6.58 3.31 3.16
N GLU A 150 -6.17 4.54 2.88
CA GLU A 150 -6.73 5.39 1.86
C GLU A 150 -5.67 6.30 1.23
N SER A 151 -5.83 6.59 -0.05
CA SER A 151 -5.02 7.55 -0.81
C SER A 151 -5.87 8.22 -1.87
N THR A 152 -5.49 9.41 -2.32
CA THR A 152 -6.20 10.11 -3.40
C THR A 152 -5.48 9.92 -4.72
N PHE A 153 -6.19 9.45 -5.75
CA PHE A 153 -5.70 9.34 -7.12
C PHE A 153 -6.68 10.03 -8.08
N GLY A 154 -6.25 11.13 -8.69
CA GLY A 154 -7.15 11.98 -9.46
C GLY A 154 -8.31 12.49 -8.60
N ASP A 155 -9.54 12.27 -9.08
CA ASP A 155 -10.78 12.66 -8.38
C ASP A 155 -11.30 11.59 -7.40
N TYR A 156 -10.58 10.48 -7.24
CA TYR A 156 -11.02 9.36 -6.41
C TYR A 156 -10.19 9.24 -5.13
N THR A 157 -10.86 8.86 -4.05
CA THR A 157 -10.18 8.28 -2.89
C THR A 157 -10.20 6.76 -3.05
N VAL A 158 -9.02 6.15 -3.05
CA VAL A 158 -8.87 4.69 -3.09
C VAL A 158 -8.70 4.21 -1.66
N ARG A 159 -9.51 3.24 -1.24
CA ARG A 159 -9.50 2.67 0.12
C ARG A 159 -9.38 1.18 0.09
N THR A 160 -8.91 0.62 1.20
CA THR A 160 -8.81 -0.83 1.36
C THR A 160 -9.79 -1.35 2.40
N GLY A 161 -10.65 -2.27 1.95
CA GLY A 161 -11.62 -2.97 2.77
C GLY A 161 -11.03 -4.20 3.47
N LYS A 162 -11.91 -5.00 4.08
CA LYS A 162 -11.53 -6.31 4.64
C LYS A 162 -11.10 -7.26 3.51
N SER A 163 -10.20 -8.19 3.80
CA SER A 163 -9.73 -9.22 2.83
C SER A 163 -8.97 -8.67 1.61
N GLY A 164 -8.34 -7.49 1.71
CA GLY A 164 -7.51 -6.95 0.62
C GLY A 164 -8.28 -6.35 -0.55
N VAL A 165 -9.60 -6.19 -0.42
CA VAL A 165 -10.45 -5.53 -1.41
C VAL A 165 -10.08 -4.05 -1.52
N ILE A 166 -10.03 -3.52 -2.73
CA ILE A 166 -9.81 -2.11 -3.01
C ILE A 166 -11.07 -1.46 -3.52
N GLU A 167 -11.44 -0.35 -2.92
CA GLU A 167 -12.60 0.45 -3.30
C GLU A 167 -12.13 1.81 -3.79
N PHE A 168 -12.51 2.18 -5.00
CA PHE A 168 -12.44 3.55 -5.47
C PHE A 168 -13.73 4.22 -5.05
N VAL A 169 -13.62 5.32 -4.32
CA VAL A 169 -14.75 6.17 -3.96
C VAL A 169 -14.62 7.54 -4.61
N ASP A 170 -15.74 8.10 -5.03
CA ASP A 170 -15.82 9.48 -5.54
C ASP A 170 -15.76 10.52 -4.41
N ALA A 171 -15.83 11.80 -4.78
CA ALA A 171 -15.82 12.93 -3.85
C ALA A 171 -16.99 12.90 -2.84
N GLU A 172 -18.11 12.28 -3.22
CA GLU A 172 -19.29 12.06 -2.38
C GLU A 172 -19.19 10.80 -1.52
N ASN A 173 -18.02 10.15 -1.48
CA ASN A 173 -17.74 8.96 -0.68
C ASN A 173 -18.51 7.70 -1.14
N LYS A 174 -19.00 7.67 -2.38
CA LYS A 174 -19.69 6.51 -2.96
C LYS A 174 -18.68 5.61 -3.67
N VAL A 175 -18.75 4.31 -3.39
CA VAL A 175 -17.94 3.30 -4.10
C VAL A 175 -18.36 3.26 -5.58
N VAL A 176 -17.41 3.60 -6.46
CA VAL A 176 -17.60 3.57 -7.92
C VAL A 176 -17.00 2.31 -8.53
N GLN A 177 -15.94 1.76 -7.93
CA GLN A 177 -15.30 0.53 -8.39
C GLN A 177 -14.74 -0.26 -7.21
N THR A 178 -14.84 -1.59 -7.32
CA THR A 178 -14.25 -2.53 -6.39
C THR A 178 -13.30 -3.46 -7.14
N ILE A 179 -12.07 -3.59 -6.65
CA ILE A 179 -11.08 -4.55 -7.18
C ILE A 179 -10.83 -5.59 -6.10
N GLU A 180 -10.97 -6.87 -6.49
CA GLU A 180 -10.65 -8.00 -5.64
C GLU A 180 -9.40 -8.71 -6.17
N PHE A 181 -8.46 -9.01 -5.27
CA PHE A 181 -7.26 -9.77 -5.57
C PHE A 181 -7.39 -11.18 -4.97
N PRO A 182 -7.69 -12.21 -5.77
CA PRO A 182 -7.92 -13.57 -5.26
C PRO A 182 -6.68 -14.18 -4.56
N GLU A 183 -5.51 -13.58 -4.76
CA GLU A 183 -4.23 -13.99 -4.18
C GLU A 183 -4.07 -13.60 -2.70
N ASN A 184 -4.86 -12.64 -2.18
CA ASN A 184 -4.74 -12.17 -0.80
C ASN A 184 -5.58 -13.05 0.14
N LYS A 185 -4.97 -14.10 0.70
CA LYS A 185 -5.71 -15.22 1.33
C LYS A 185 -5.79 -15.21 2.85
N ASP A 186 -4.99 -14.46 3.60
CA ASP A 186 -5.06 -14.53 5.06
C ASP A 186 -5.45 -13.22 5.77
N GLN A 187 -6.27 -13.35 6.80
CA GLN A 187 -6.96 -12.23 7.47
C GLN A 187 -6.20 -11.69 8.69
N HIS A 188 -5.01 -12.21 8.95
CA HIS A 188 -4.27 -11.93 10.18
C HIS A 188 -3.43 -10.65 10.10
N HIS A 189 -2.88 -10.31 8.93
CA HIS A 189 -2.17 -9.06 8.69
C HIS A 189 -2.76 -8.32 7.49
N ARG A 190 -2.85 -6.99 7.56
CA ARG A 190 -3.25 -6.19 6.40
C ARG A 190 -2.06 -6.16 5.45
N ALA A 191 -2.26 -6.60 4.20
CA ALA A 191 -1.24 -6.48 3.16
C ALA A 191 -0.77 -5.02 3.05
N PRO A 192 0.52 -4.77 2.77
CA PRO A 192 1.01 -3.42 2.55
C PRO A 192 0.41 -2.85 1.27
N LEU A 193 0.12 -1.55 1.29
CA LEU A 193 -0.63 -0.86 0.23
C LEU A 193 0.16 0.37 -0.16
N LEU A 194 0.58 0.41 -1.41
CA LEU A 194 1.48 1.43 -1.90
C LEU A 194 1.00 1.94 -3.25
N PHE A 195 0.60 3.20 -3.28
CA PHE A 195 0.30 3.92 -4.51
C PHE A 195 1.56 4.64 -4.98
N TRP A 196 1.93 4.46 -6.24
CA TRP A 196 3.08 5.12 -6.85
C TRP A 196 2.83 5.28 -8.34
N GLU A 197 2.80 6.53 -8.81
CA GLU A 197 2.42 6.88 -10.18
C GLU A 197 1.06 6.27 -10.55
N GLU A 198 0.96 5.51 -11.65
CA GLU A 198 -0.25 4.78 -12.06
C GLU A 198 -0.42 3.42 -11.39
N TRP A 199 0.49 3.04 -10.49
CA TRP A 199 0.52 1.72 -9.86
C TRP A 199 -0.15 1.73 -8.50
N PHE A 200 -1.00 0.74 -8.29
CA PHE A 200 -1.27 0.19 -6.98
C PHE A 200 -0.41 -1.06 -6.76
N ILE A 201 0.31 -1.09 -5.64
CA ILE A 201 1.27 -2.14 -5.31
C ILE A 201 0.90 -2.75 -3.97
N THR A 202 0.87 -4.09 -3.90
CA THR A 202 0.58 -4.83 -2.67
C THR A 202 1.49 -6.03 -2.47
N GLY A 203 1.65 -6.42 -1.20
CA GLY A 203 2.29 -7.67 -0.80
C GLY A 203 1.31 -8.83 -0.67
N THR A 204 1.85 -10.04 -0.54
CA THR A 204 1.12 -11.29 -0.27
C THR A 204 1.89 -12.15 0.73
N ASP A 205 1.17 -13.06 1.38
CA ASP A 205 1.73 -13.96 2.40
C ASP A 205 2.71 -14.99 1.83
N ASP A 206 2.61 -15.31 0.54
CA ASP A 206 3.50 -16.24 -0.16
C ASP A 206 4.69 -15.55 -0.83
N GLY A 207 4.94 -14.27 -0.52
CA GLY A 207 6.13 -13.56 -0.92
C GLY A 207 6.10 -12.96 -2.31
N GLN A 208 4.94 -12.54 -2.78
CA GLN A 208 4.79 -11.82 -4.03
C GLN A 208 4.50 -10.34 -3.78
N VAL A 209 5.16 -9.49 -4.55
CA VAL A 209 4.78 -8.08 -4.71
C VAL A 209 4.03 -7.95 -6.03
N LEU A 210 2.78 -7.54 -5.94
CA LEU A 210 1.84 -7.45 -7.05
C LEU A 210 1.65 -5.99 -7.45
N PHE A 211 1.69 -5.74 -8.76
CA PHE A 211 1.52 -4.43 -9.36
C PHE A 211 0.25 -4.44 -10.20
N TYR A 212 -0.66 -3.53 -9.88
CA TYR A 212 -1.92 -3.32 -10.58
C TYR A 212 -1.92 -1.91 -11.17
N THR A 213 -2.32 -1.79 -12.42
CA THR A 213 -2.60 -0.49 -13.01
C THR A 213 -3.89 0.05 -12.43
N LEU A 214 -3.89 1.30 -12.00
CA LEU A 214 -5.13 1.97 -11.63
C LEU A 214 -6.05 2.09 -12.85
N PRO A 215 -7.37 1.97 -12.68
CA PRO A 215 -8.35 2.22 -13.73
C PRO A 215 -8.15 3.63 -14.32
N LYS A 216 -8.30 3.74 -15.63
CA LYS A 216 -8.29 5.03 -16.34
C LYS A 216 -9.68 5.64 -16.37
#